data_AF-A0A142LLK6-F1
#
_entry.id   AF-A0A142LLK6-F1
#
_cell.length_a   1.000
_cell.length_b   1.000
_cell.length_c   1.000
_cell.angle_alpha   90.00
_cell.angle_beta   90.00
_cell.angle_gamma   90.00
#
_symmetry.space_group_name_H-M   'P 1'
#
loop_
_entity.id
_entity.type
_entity.pdbx_description
1 polymer ?
#
loop_
_entity_poly.entity_id
_entity_poly.type
_entity_poly.pdbx_seq_one_letter_code
_entity_poly.pdbx_strand_id
1 'polypeptide(L)'
;MVTPINPLKLASSLACSRFTQCQLPEIGSLGSKVIKAADWLLKNGASKADVKAAKVAVSNPHSLFSIDTLHAYIHNKEFNPVADELKIAWDNLGPFIAALYKDG
;
A
#
# COMPACT_ATOMS: atom_id res chain seq x y z
N MET A 1 32.59 33.22 -24.07
CA MET A 1 32.37 32.32 -22.93
C MET A 1 31.00 31.69 -23.11
N VAL A 2 30.96 30.40 -23.42
CA VAL A 2 29.72 29.63 -23.55
C VAL A 2 29.26 29.23 -22.15
N THR A 3 27.98 29.45 -21.84
CA THR A 3 27.23 28.41 -21.12
C THR A 3 26.12 27.95 -22.07
N PRO A 4 25.92 26.63 -22.24
CA PRO A 4 24.91 26.12 -23.15
C PRO A 4 23.52 26.33 -22.56
N ILE A 5 22.59 26.79 -23.41
CA ILE A 5 21.16 26.80 -23.10
C ILE A 5 20.72 25.33 -23.04
N ASN A 6 20.33 24.88 -21.86
CA ASN A 6 19.84 23.52 -21.62
C ASN A 6 18.43 23.38 -22.25
N PRO A 7 18.20 22.45 -23.20
CA PRO A 7 16.95 22.37 -23.94
C PRO A 7 15.75 21.76 -23.18
N LEU A 8 15.80 21.66 -21.85
CA LEU A 8 14.75 21.04 -21.02
C LEU A 8 13.70 22.03 -20.47
N LYS A 9 13.49 23.15 -21.16
CA LYS A 9 12.20 23.86 -21.09
C LYS A 9 11.23 23.13 -22.04
N LEU A 10 9.95 23.10 -21.68
CA LEU A 10 8.81 23.17 -22.62
C LEU A 10 8.02 21.91 -23.05
N ALA A 11 7.96 20.82 -22.27
CA ALA A 11 6.90 19.82 -22.44
C ALA A 11 6.52 19.20 -21.09
N SER A 12 5.48 19.66 -20.41
CA SER A 12 4.19 18.94 -20.44
C SER A 12 3.09 19.69 -19.65
N SER A 13 3.19 21.01 -19.56
CA SER A 13 2.00 21.84 -19.33
C SER A 13 1.18 21.76 -20.60
N LEU A 14 0.12 20.94 -20.61
CA LEU A 14 -1.18 21.19 -21.27
C LEU A 14 -2.06 19.92 -21.15
N ALA A 15 -3.22 20.09 -20.50
CA ALA A 15 -4.44 19.28 -20.64
C ALA A 15 -4.32 17.75 -20.51
N CYS A 16 -4.41 17.22 -19.29
CA CYS A 16 -4.86 15.84 -19.10
C CYS A 16 -6.39 15.83 -18.89
N SER A 17 -7.09 15.68 -20.01
CA SER A 17 -8.54 15.63 -20.13
C SER A 17 -9.13 14.42 -19.41
N ARG A 18 -9.97 14.66 -18.39
CA ARG A 18 -11.18 13.92 -17.91
C ARG A 18 -11.25 12.37 -17.87
N PHE A 19 -10.22 11.63 -18.25
CA PHE A 19 -10.14 10.17 -18.21
C PHE A 19 -8.67 9.76 -18.04
N THR A 20 -7.96 10.38 -17.10
CA THR A 20 -6.74 9.78 -16.57
C THR A 20 -7.14 8.52 -15.82
N GLN A 21 -7.09 7.40 -16.53
CA GLN A 21 -6.39 6.24 -16.02
C GLN A 21 -5.05 6.76 -15.48
N CYS A 22 -5.02 7.16 -14.20
CA CYS A 22 -3.78 7.25 -13.44
C CYS A 22 -3.04 5.95 -13.75
N GLN A 23 -1.82 6.05 -14.27
CA GLN A 23 -0.95 4.90 -14.48
C GLN A 23 -1.13 3.94 -13.30
N LEU A 24 -1.78 2.79 -13.55
CA LEU A 24 -1.75 1.70 -12.60
C LEU A 24 -0.28 1.35 -12.51
N PRO A 25 0.36 1.62 -11.37
CA PRO A 25 1.79 1.38 -11.29
C PRO A 25 2.00 -0.12 -11.47
N GLU A 26 3.06 -0.50 -12.20
CA GLU A 26 3.63 -1.84 -12.34
C GLU A 26 3.04 -2.83 -11.34
N ILE A 27 2.46 -3.95 -11.82
CA ILE A 27 1.71 -4.94 -11.03
C ILE A 27 2.62 -5.56 -9.97
N GLY A 28 2.87 -4.82 -8.90
CA GLY A 28 3.78 -5.19 -7.84
C GLY A 28 3.15 -6.24 -6.93
N SER A 29 3.97 -6.81 -6.07
CA SER A 29 3.52 -7.73 -5.02
C SER A 29 2.42 -7.09 -4.17
N LEU A 30 1.62 -7.92 -3.49
CA LEU A 30 0.56 -7.47 -2.60
C LEU A 30 1.09 -6.45 -1.58
N GLY A 31 2.29 -6.68 -1.03
CA GLY A 31 2.93 -5.74 -0.11
C GLY A 31 3.15 -4.35 -0.73
N SER A 32 3.61 -4.26 -1.98
CA SER A 32 3.78 -2.96 -2.66
C SER A 32 2.47 -2.21 -2.85
N LYS A 33 1.36 -2.92 -3.06
CA LYS A 33 0.02 -2.32 -3.17
C LYS A 33 -0.47 -1.80 -1.81
N VAL A 34 -0.25 -2.58 -0.75
CA VAL A 34 -0.59 -2.18 0.63
C VAL A 34 0.17 -0.93 1.05
N ILE A 35 1.47 -0.82 0.73
CA ILE A 35 2.26 0.39 1.02
C ILE A 35 1.73 1.60 0.26
N LYS A 36 1.42 1.46 -1.03
CA LYS A 36 0.85 2.56 -1.82
C LYS A 36 -0.49 3.04 -1.25
N ALA A 37 -1.35 2.11 -0.85
CA ALA A 37 -2.63 2.44 -0.22
C ALA A 37 -2.43 3.15 1.13
N ALA A 38 -1.52 2.65 1.97
CA ALA A 38 -1.17 3.29 3.25
C ALA A 38 -0.61 4.71 3.06
N ASP A 39 0.25 4.92 2.07
CA ASP A 39 0.79 6.24 1.75
C ASP A 39 -0.26 7.19 1.19
N TRP A 40 -1.23 6.66 0.44
CA TRP A 40 -2.38 7.44 -0.04
C TRP A 40 -3.29 7.86 1.12
N LEU A 41 -3.63 6.96 2.04
CA LEU A 41 -4.43 7.27 3.24
C LEU A 41 -3.79 8.37 4.10
N LEU A 42 -2.47 8.29 4.31
CA LEU A 42 -1.74 9.33 5.06
C LEU A 42 -1.84 10.71 4.39
N LYS A 43 -1.86 10.77 3.07
CA LYS A 43 -2.01 12.04 2.33
C LYS A 43 -3.43 12.60 2.42
N ASN A 44 -4.43 11.74 2.60
CA ASN A 44 -5.84 12.12 2.70
C ASN A 44 -6.31 12.33 4.16
N GLY A 45 -5.40 12.29 5.13
CA GLY A 45 -5.69 12.69 6.51
C GLY A 45 -5.91 11.54 7.50
N ALA A 46 -5.67 10.28 7.10
CA ALA A 46 -5.67 9.15 8.03
C ALA A 46 -4.52 9.28 9.06
N SER A 47 -4.72 8.72 10.26
CA SER A 47 -3.69 8.76 11.30
C SER A 47 -2.54 7.80 10.96
N LYS A 48 -1.33 8.14 11.43
CA LYS A 48 -0.19 7.21 11.40
C LYS A 48 -0.49 5.92 12.15
N ALA A 49 -1.33 5.97 13.18
CA ALA A 49 -1.74 4.79 13.94
C ALA A 49 -2.52 3.80 13.07
N ASP A 50 -3.42 4.30 12.23
CA ASP A 50 -4.33 3.49 11.40
C ASP A 50 -3.56 2.68 10.35
N VAL A 51 -2.49 3.25 9.81
CA VAL A 51 -1.68 2.60 8.76
C VAL A 51 -0.46 1.84 9.28
N LYS A 52 -0.11 1.99 10.57
CA LYS A 52 1.11 1.44 11.16
C LYS A 52 1.16 -0.07 11.04
N ALA A 53 0.07 -0.75 11.42
CA ALA A 53 0.00 -2.21 11.39
C ALA A 53 0.22 -2.76 9.97
N ALA A 54 -0.42 -2.15 8.96
CA ALA A 54 -0.26 -2.53 7.57
C ALA A 54 1.18 -2.35 7.06
N LYS A 55 1.84 -1.25 7.43
CA LYS A 55 3.25 -1.03 7.08
C LYS A 55 4.19 -2.04 7.74
N VAL A 56 3.96 -2.37 9.01
CA VAL A 56 4.75 -3.38 9.74
C VAL A 56 4.58 -4.76 9.13
N ALA A 57 3.35 -5.14 8.76
CA ALA A 57 3.03 -6.40 8.10
C ALA A 57 3.78 -6.58 6.76
N VAL A 58 4.05 -5.49 6.04
CA VAL A 58 4.85 -5.53 4.81
C VAL A 58 6.35 -5.56 5.12
N SER A 59 6.81 -4.80 6.11
CA SER A 59 8.24 -4.66 6.38
C SER A 59 8.87 -5.85 7.10
N ASN A 60 8.06 -6.66 7.80
CA ASN A 60 8.54 -7.79 8.58
C ASN A 60 8.04 -9.13 8.02
N PRO A 61 8.74 -9.72 7.04
CA PRO A 61 8.32 -10.96 6.37
C PRO A 61 8.41 -12.20 7.29
N HIS A 62 9.18 -12.14 8.38
CA HIS A 62 9.32 -13.24 9.34
C HIS A 62 8.31 -13.16 10.49
N SER A 63 7.44 -12.15 10.50
CA SER A 63 6.34 -12.05 11.46
C SER A 63 5.21 -13.00 11.09
N LEU A 64 4.54 -13.57 12.09
CA LEU A 64 3.27 -14.29 11.89
C LEU A 64 2.18 -13.39 11.28
N PHE A 65 2.32 -12.07 11.43
CA PHE A 65 1.41 -11.06 10.89
C PHE A 65 1.89 -10.46 9.57
N SER A 66 2.87 -11.09 8.91
CA SER A 66 3.35 -10.59 7.63
C SER A 66 2.29 -10.78 6.54
N ILE A 67 2.33 -9.93 5.51
CA ILE A 67 1.45 -10.08 4.34
C ILE A 67 1.66 -11.43 3.65
N ASP A 68 2.88 -11.96 3.64
CA ASP A 68 3.20 -13.25 3.02
C ASP A 68 2.64 -14.41 3.84
N THR A 69 2.69 -14.33 5.17
CA THR A 69 2.10 -15.32 6.08
C THR A 69 0.57 -15.33 5.96
N LEU A 70 -0.06 -14.15 5.92
CA LEU A 70 -1.51 -14.03 5.71
C LEU A 70 -1.93 -14.59 4.35
N HIS A 71 -1.13 -14.35 3.31
CA HIS A 71 -1.33 -14.94 1.99
C HIS A 71 -1.23 -16.47 2.08
N ALA A 72 -0.23 -17.00 2.78
CA ALA A 72 -0.05 -18.44 2.96
C ALA A 72 -1.23 -19.09 3.70
N TYR A 73 -1.81 -18.44 4.72
CA TYR A 73 -3.00 -18.97 5.41
C TYR A 73 -4.21 -19.17 4.47
N ILE A 74 -4.33 -18.36 3.41
CA ILE A 74 -5.44 -18.45 2.45
C ILE A 74 -5.15 -19.50 1.38
N HIS A 75 -3.90 -19.57 0.92
CA HIS A 75 -3.54 -20.33 -0.27
C HIS A 75 -2.88 -21.69 0.01
N ASN A 76 -2.46 -21.96 1.25
CA ASN A 76 -1.86 -23.23 1.65
C ASN A 76 -2.75 -23.99 2.64
N LYS A 77 -3.37 -25.08 2.17
CA LYS A 77 -4.23 -25.95 2.98
C LYS A 77 -3.51 -26.58 4.19
N GLU A 78 -2.21 -26.79 4.08
CA GLU A 78 -1.39 -27.43 5.12
C GLU A 78 -0.90 -26.43 6.17
N PHE A 79 -1.04 -25.13 5.92
CA PHE A 79 -0.56 -24.07 6.80
C PHE A 79 -1.74 -23.29 7.38
N ASN A 80 -2.16 -23.69 8.56
CA ASN A 80 -3.31 -23.11 9.25
C ASN A 80 -2.84 -22.28 10.45
N PRO A 81 -3.40 -21.09 10.66
CA PRO A 81 -3.09 -20.29 11.83
C PRO A 81 -3.73 -20.88 13.10
N VAL A 82 -3.14 -20.56 14.25
CA VAL A 82 -3.85 -20.68 15.52
C VAL A 82 -4.96 -19.62 15.55
N ALA A 83 -6.16 -19.98 15.99
CA ALA A 83 -7.33 -19.11 15.93
C ALA A 83 -7.10 -17.74 16.61
N ASP A 84 -6.45 -17.73 17.76
CA ASP A 84 -6.16 -16.51 18.51
C ASP A 84 -5.16 -15.60 17.78
N GLU A 85 -4.14 -16.19 17.15
CA GLU A 85 -3.14 -15.43 16.37
C GLU A 85 -3.79 -14.77 15.16
N LEU A 86 -4.66 -15.49 14.45
CA LEU A 86 -5.41 -14.95 13.33
C LEU A 86 -6.31 -13.79 13.76
N LYS A 87 -7.02 -13.96 14.88
CA LYS A 87 -7.89 -12.91 15.42
C LYS A 87 -7.11 -11.64 15.75
N ILE A 88 -5.97 -11.78 16.45
CA ILE A 88 -5.09 -10.66 16.78
C ILE A 88 -4.56 -9.98 15.50
N ALA A 89 -4.19 -10.76 14.49
CA ALA A 89 -3.72 -10.21 13.20
C ALA A 89 -4.79 -9.34 12.54
N TRP A 90 -6.03 -9.82 12.47
CA TRP A 90 -7.15 -9.09 11.91
C TRP A 90 -7.57 -7.88 12.75
N ASP A 91 -7.58 -7.99 14.08
CA ASP A 91 -7.88 -6.87 14.98
C ASP A 91 -6.88 -5.72 14.78
N ASN A 92 -5.60 -6.03 14.57
CA ASN A 92 -4.56 -5.04 14.28
C ASN A 92 -4.69 -4.42 12.88
N LEU A 93 -5.17 -5.17 11.89
CA LEU A 93 -5.40 -4.67 10.52
C LEU A 93 -6.75 -3.95 10.37
N GLY A 94 -7.70 -4.17 11.28
CA GLY A 94 -9.03 -3.59 11.25
C GLY A 94 -9.05 -2.06 11.06
N PRO A 95 -8.28 -1.27 11.83
CA PRO A 95 -8.22 0.18 11.65
C PRO A 95 -7.80 0.62 10.25
N PHE A 96 -6.83 -0.09 9.65
CA PHE A 96 -6.38 0.18 8.28
C PHE A 96 -7.50 -0.08 7.26
N ILE A 97 -8.17 -1.23 7.38
CA ILE A 97 -9.28 -1.61 6.48
C ILE A 97 -10.46 -0.64 6.63
N ALA A 98 -10.77 -0.23 7.85
CA ALA A 98 -11.82 0.75 8.13
C ALA A 98 -11.48 2.13 7.55
N ALA A 99 -10.21 2.55 7.58
CA ALA A 99 -9.76 3.78 6.95
C ALA A 99 -9.91 3.71 5.42
N LEU A 100 -9.53 2.60 4.80
CA LEU A 100 -9.73 2.39 3.35
C LEU A 100 -11.19 2.48 2.94
N TYR A 101 -12.11 1.92 3.74
CA TYR A 101 -13.53 1.91 3.42
C TYR A 101 -14.22 3.27 3.62
N LYS A 102 -13.70 4.13 4.51
CA LYS A 102 -14.25 5.47 4.74
C LYS A 102 -13.93 6.45 3.60
N ASP A 103 -12.82 6.23 2.90
CA ASP A 103 -12.30 7.13 1.88
C ASP A 103 -12.79 6.78 0.45
N GLY A 104 -13.47 5.64 0.25
CA GLY A 104 -13.99 5.15 -1.04
C GLY A 104 -15.50 5.31 -1.18
#